data_AF-A0A349V260-F1
#
_entry.id   AF-A0A349V260-F1
#
_cell.length_a   1.000
_cell.length_b   1.000
_cell.length_c   1.000
_cell.angle_alpha   90.00
_cell.angle_beta   90.00
_cell.angle_gamma   90.00
#
_symmetry.space_group_name_H-M   'P 1'
#
loop_
_entity.id
_entity.type
_entity.pdbx_description
1 polymer ?
#
loop_
_entity_poly.entity_id
_entity_poly.type
_entity_poly.pdbx_seq_one_letter_code
_entity_poly.pdbx_strand_id
1 'polypeptide(L)'
;MSVALNQISPREGKPHLGKSDVFAGLRPPERVCKLDRMGAAFPTRLSFMRLLLRRMSSEGWQMKRGQFELDENGYGTAVYTAQLPDRAYSLIAFANPLADEDRTDRVIASAWDAAFVLFDGIPSQKDIDRLRTQAPLQEAGRFEATDLVISRANRSLRLFEYVCDCLSRGEQPEATKLNEVGYLMRTTAVYGNGKFGISDRSRIASRVETQNSFQAEMLTVFLIRQFTFDQLEHIAACRAGGKPAVLAPSLKRSLGIGNATGLGMAPFVVSHPELLHHWFHARESALARVRAMKDISPDDVKRALELQQRAYQHVNEWRTSDEDYQQRNQKLLRDLLELRYWLECADSEQRAGQLWDALFQRAEASFDLDGQELLCALLIEIYPEASEGLDEMFHAHEPDLLHITETVRATLERLDGQYGWTDDIDFSADEQNAHFWYVSENKLEPRFGRRVEESGADQEMPVAIARDMAAFREALRGSDPDQSLRVFLQEYPEFRHLARRAQVLGRYPYGEIRDNLIAEDCSPLDILRFKLSFFGAAKFDPKSSLWTRITMFQGAPLMSELDQPWADDWWLSVAPQNA
;
A
#
# COMPACT_ATOMS: atom_id res chain seq x y z
N MET A 1 -52.81 14.09 15.00
CA MET A 1 -51.73 14.92 14.42
C MET A 1 -51.07 15.68 15.55
N SER A 2 -49.89 15.26 15.95
CA SER A 2 -48.99 15.97 16.86
C SER A 2 -47.60 15.40 16.61
N VAL A 3 -46.69 16.24 16.14
CA VAL A 3 -45.31 15.90 15.79
C VAL A 3 -44.49 15.91 17.09
N ALA A 4 -43.86 14.78 17.42
CA ALA A 4 -42.92 14.69 18.52
C ALA A 4 -41.51 15.04 18.00
N LEU A 5 -40.88 16.01 18.66
CA LEU A 5 -39.48 16.39 18.52
C LEU A 5 -38.58 15.27 19.08
N ASN A 6 -37.74 14.68 18.23
CA ASN A 6 -36.58 13.92 18.69
C ASN A 6 -35.50 14.91 19.15
N GLN A 7 -35.35 15.04 20.46
CA GLN A 7 -34.22 15.70 21.10
C GLN A 7 -32.97 14.82 20.93
N ILE A 8 -31.99 15.29 20.17
CA ILE A 8 -30.62 14.78 20.19
C ILE A 8 -29.91 15.53 21.33
N SER A 9 -29.51 14.78 22.35
CA SER A 9 -28.79 15.29 23.52
C SER A 9 -27.39 15.80 23.14
N PRO A 10 -26.96 17.00 23.61
CA PRO A 10 -25.61 17.49 23.41
C PRO A 10 -24.68 17.03 24.55
N ARG A 11 -23.54 16.45 24.17
CA ARG A 11 -22.31 16.31 24.98
C ARG A 11 -22.45 15.52 26.30
N GLU A 12 -22.22 14.22 26.22
CA GLU A 12 -21.59 13.48 27.32
C GLU A 12 -20.13 13.18 26.98
N GLY A 13 -19.25 13.45 27.94
CA GLY A 13 -17.81 13.59 27.77
C GLY A 13 -17.12 12.29 27.37
N LYS A 14 -16.43 12.35 26.23
CA LYS A 14 -15.23 11.53 26.03
C LYS A 14 -14.10 12.17 26.83
N PRO A 15 -13.32 11.42 27.61
CA PRO A 15 -12.22 12.00 28.37
C PRO A 15 -11.24 12.65 27.39
N HIS A 16 -10.97 13.94 27.58
CA HIS A 16 -9.80 14.58 27.01
C HIS A 16 -8.58 13.93 27.66
N LEU A 17 -8.05 12.88 27.03
CA LEU A 17 -6.77 12.30 27.36
C LEU A 17 -5.68 13.35 27.08
N GLY A 18 -4.92 13.70 28.11
CA GLY A 18 -3.78 14.62 27.98
C GLY A 18 -2.75 14.09 26.99
N LYS A 19 -2.02 15.01 26.34
CA LYS A 19 -1.03 14.71 25.27
C LYS A 19 0.06 13.69 25.66
N SER A 20 0.25 13.35 26.94
CA SER A 20 1.29 12.39 27.38
C SER A 20 0.84 10.93 27.42
N ASP A 21 -0.46 10.64 27.58
CA ASP A 21 -0.94 9.26 27.77
C ASP A 21 -1.33 8.56 26.46
N VAL A 22 -1.52 9.32 25.37
CA VAL A 22 -1.98 8.81 24.06
C VAL A 22 -0.90 8.01 23.31
N PHE A 23 0.38 8.16 23.69
CA PHE A 23 1.52 7.51 23.02
C PHE A 23 2.31 6.55 23.93
N ALA A 24 1.78 6.23 25.11
CA ALA A 24 2.47 5.34 26.06
C ALA A 24 2.75 3.97 25.40
N GLY A 25 4.04 3.62 25.29
CA GLY A 25 4.50 2.37 24.68
C GLY A 25 4.65 2.38 23.16
N LEU A 26 4.25 3.46 22.46
CA LEU A 26 4.47 3.60 21.01
C LEU A 26 5.93 4.01 20.72
N ARG A 27 6.52 3.47 19.65
CA ARG A 27 7.82 3.97 19.18
C ARG A 27 7.65 5.40 18.65
N PRO A 28 8.53 6.33 19.01
CA PRO A 28 8.30 7.74 18.74
C PRO A 28 8.55 8.06 17.24
N PRO A 29 7.92 9.11 16.65
CA PRO A 29 8.03 9.42 15.23
C PRO A 29 9.48 9.63 14.73
N GLU A 30 10.35 10.17 15.59
CA GLU A 30 11.80 10.34 15.37
C GLU A 30 12.46 9.02 14.98
N ARG A 31 11.89 7.90 15.44
CA ARG A 31 12.41 6.54 15.19
C ARG A 31 11.77 5.88 13.98
N VAL A 32 10.45 6.03 13.81
CA VAL A 32 9.67 5.25 12.82
C VAL A 32 9.41 5.97 11.50
N CYS A 33 9.43 7.30 11.48
CA CYS A 33 9.18 8.10 10.28
C CYS A 33 10.48 8.46 9.52
N LYS A 34 11.52 7.65 9.65
CA LYS A 34 12.79 7.76 8.91
C LYS A 34 12.73 6.91 7.64
N LEU A 35 13.33 7.38 6.55
CA LEU A 35 13.27 6.74 5.24
C LEU A 35 13.80 5.31 5.29
N ASP A 36 14.98 5.08 5.87
CA ASP A 36 15.60 3.75 5.98
C ASP A 36 14.66 2.71 6.64
N ARG A 37 13.97 3.09 7.72
CA ARG A 37 13.03 2.23 8.43
C ARG A 37 11.70 2.08 7.70
N MET A 38 11.21 3.15 7.06
CA MET A 38 10.08 3.08 6.13
C MET A 38 10.36 2.07 5.00
N GLY A 39 11.58 2.10 4.46
CA GLY A 39 12.11 1.18 3.47
C GLY A 39 12.36 -0.24 3.98
N ALA A 40 12.22 -0.50 5.28
CA ALA A 40 12.29 -1.82 5.88
C ALA A 40 10.91 -2.42 6.21
N ALA A 41 9.83 -1.68 5.98
CA ALA A 41 8.49 -2.11 6.35
C ALA A 41 8.04 -3.41 5.66
N PHE A 42 7.28 -4.22 6.40
CA PHE A 42 6.61 -5.44 5.95
C PHE A 42 5.09 -5.32 6.13
N PRO A 43 4.30 -6.00 5.28
CA PRO A 43 2.85 -5.95 5.39
C PRO A 43 2.39 -6.59 6.70
N THR A 44 1.31 -6.07 7.27
CA THR A 44 0.68 -6.61 8.49
C THR A 44 -0.78 -6.94 8.24
N ARG A 45 -1.50 -7.39 9.28
CA ARG A 45 -2.96 -7.56 9.27
C ARG A 45 -3.74 -6.27 8.95
N LEU A 46 -3.11 -5.10 9.06
CA LEU A 46 -3.67 -3.79 8.73
C LEU A 46 -3.53 -3.44 7.24
N SER A 47 -2.86 -4.28 6.45
CA SER A 47 -2.65 -3.98 5.02
C SER A 47 -3.98 -3.97 4.25
N PHE A 48 -4.11 -3.10 3.26
CA PHE A 48 -5.38 -2.84 2.57
C PHE A 48 -5.95 -4.07 1.85
N MET A 49 -5.09 -4.93 1.28
CA MET A 49 -5.50 -6.22 0.73
C MET A 49 -6.09 -7.15 1.80
N ARG A 50 -5.51 -7.16 3.01
CA ARG A 50 -6.00 -7.97 4.15
C ARG A 50 -7.33 -7.45 4.66
N LEU A 51 -7.45 -6.13 4.80
CA LEU A 51 -8.71 -5.48 5.22
C LEU A 51 -9.85 -5.79 4.24
N LEU A 52 -9.59 -5.67 2.94
CA LEU A 52 -10.59 -5.99 1.91
C LEU A 52 -11.05 -7.46 2.03
N LEU A 53 -10.12 -8.42 2.05
CA LEU A 53 -10.49 -9.84 2.05
C LEU A 53 -11.16 -10.26 3.36
N ARG A 54 -10.70 -9.75 4.51
CA ARG A 54 -11.36 -9.97 5.80
C ARG A 54 -12.80 -9.46 5.77
N ARG A 55 -13.00 -8.26 5.21
CA ARG A 55 -14.34 -7.70 5.03
C ARG A 55 -15.21 -8.58 4.14
N MET A 56 -14.73 -8.90 2.94
CA MET A 56 -15.43 -9.73 1.96
C MET A 56 -15.87 -11.07 2.57
N SER A 57 -14.99 -11.69 3.37
CA SER A 57 -15.26 -12.91 4.11
C SER A 57 -16.33 -12.70 5.21
N SER A 58 -16.10 -11.74 6.12
CA SER A 58 -16.97 -11.50 7.29
C SER A 58 -18.39 -11.02 6.91
N GLU A 59 -18.52 -10.24 5.85
CA GLU A 59 -19.80 -9.74 5.34
C GLU A 59 -20.44 -10.70 4.32
N GLY A 60 -19.79 -11.83 4.01
CA GLY A 60 -20.33 -12.86 3.12
C GLY A 60 -20.56 -12.40 1.68
N TRP A 61 -19.66 -11.59 1.14
CA TRP A 61 -19.79 -11.04 -0.22
C TRP A 61 -19.90 -12.16 -1.25
N GLN A 62 -20.89 -12.06 -2.13
CA GLN A 62 -21.16 -13.07 -3.15
C GLN A 62 -20.43 -12.70 -4.43
N MET A 63 -19.45 -13.51 -4.80
CA MET A 63 -18.62 -13.26 -5.97
C MET A 63 -19.13 -14.07 -7.17
N LYS A 64 -19.39 -13.39 -8.29
CA LYS A 64 -20.00 -14.00 -9.48
C LYS A 64 -19.22 -13.68 -10.75
N ARG A 65 -18.98 -14.68 -11.58
CA ARG A 65 -18.62 -14.48 -12.98
C ARG A 65 -19.91 -14.32 -13.79
N GLY A 66 -20.10 -13.12 -14.34
CA GLY A 66 -21.22 -12.78 -15.21
C GLY A 66 -20.91 -13.13 -16.66
N GLN A 67 -21.07 -12.15 -17.56
CA GLN A 67 -20.71 -12.28 -18.98
C GLN A 67 -19.25 -12.74 -19.13
N PHE A 68 -19.02 -13.76 -19.95
CA PHE A 68 -17.70 -14.28 -20.26
C PHE A 68 -17.68 -14.68 -21.74
N GLU A 69 -17.31 -13.71 -22.58
CA GLU A 69 -17.35 -13.80 -24.04
C GLU A 69 -15.92 -13.57 -24.56
N LEU A 70 -15.13 -14.64 -24.51
CA LEU A 70 -13.78 -14.67 -25.07
C LEU A 70 -13.73 -15.60 -26.29
N ASP A 71 -13.01 -15.20 -27.32
CA ASP A 71 -12.69 -16.05 -28.46
C ASP A 71 -11.67 -17.15 -28.09
N GLU A 72 -11.30 -17.99 -29.06
CA GLU A 72 -10.31 -19.06 -28.90
C GLU A 72 -8.91 -18.59 -28.48
N ASN A 73 -8.58 -17.32 -28.71
CA ASN A 73 -7.31 -16.70 -28.32
C ASN A 73 -7.41 -15.96 -26.97
N GLY A 74 -8.60 -15.99 -26.34
CA GLY A 74 -8.86 -15.34 -25.06
C GLY A 74 -9.09 -13.83 -25.17
N TYR A 75 -9.43 -13.31 -26.34
CA TYR A 75 -9.80 -11.91 -26.57
C TYR A 75 -11.30 -11.71 -26.49
N GLY A 76 -11.74 -10.58 -25.95
CA GLY A 76 -13.16 -10.28 -25.78
C GLY A 76 -13.47 -9.58 -24.47
N THR A 77 -14.61 -9.92 -23.85
CA THR A 77 -15.10 -9.25 -22.64
C THR A 77 -15.50 -10.24 -21.56
N ALA A 78 -15.11 -9.95 -20.32
CA ALA A 78 -15.56 -10.67 -19.14
C ALA A 78 -16.02 -9.70 -18.04
N VAL A 79 -17.02 -10.10 -17.24
CA VAL A 79 -17.55 -9.30 -16.14
C VAL A 79 -17.55 -10.12 -14.85
N TYR A 80 -16.96 -9.58 -13.79
CA TYR A 80 -16.94 -10.18 -12.45
C TYR A 80 -17.62 -9.25 -11.47
N THR A 81 -18.58 -9.75 -10.70
CA THR A 81 -19.38 -8.93 -9.77
C THR A 81 -19.14 -9.37 -8.34
N ALA A 82 -18.75 -8.43 -7.49
CA ALA A 82 -18.81 -8.54 -6.04
C ALA A 82 -20.16 -8.00 -5.57
N GLN A 83 -21.03 -8.90 -5.10
CA GLN A 83 -22.35 -8.56 -4.59
C GLN A 83 -22.31 -8.46 -3.06
N LEU A 84 -22.56 -7.27 -2.55
CA LEU A 84 -22.75 -6.95 -1.14
C LEU A 84 -24.26 -7.00 -0.80
N PRO A 85 -24.66 -6.88 0.48
CA PRO A 85 -26.08 -6.81 0.85
C PRO A 85 -26.84 -5.70 0.12
N ASP A 86 -26.28 -4.49 0.07
CA ASP A 86 -26.98 -3.30 -0.47
C ASP A 86 -26.43 -2.79 -1.81
N ARG A 87 -25.27 -3.28 -2.24
CA ARG A 87 -24.56 -2.77 -3.43
C ARG A 87 -23.91 -3.88 -4.24
N ALA A 88 -23.53 -3.56 -5.46
CA ALA A 88 -22.71 -4.42 -6.29
C ALA A 88 -21.58 -3.59 -6.90
N TYR A 89 -20.43 -4.21 -7.10
CA TYR A 89 -19.32 -3.64 -7.84
C TYR A 89 -18.87 -4.65 -8.90
N SER A 90 -18.77 -4.23 -10.15
CA SER A 90 -18.45 -5.12 -11.25
C SER A 90 -17.14 -4.72 -11.94
N LEU A 91 -16.17 -5.62 -12.00
CA LEU A 91 -15.02 -5.48 -12.89
C LEU A 91 -15.43 -5.88 -14.31
N ILE A 92 -15.27 -4.96 -15.25
CA ILE A 92 -15.37 -5.24 -16.69
C ILE A 92 -13.95 -5.36 -17.23
N ALA A 93 -13.62 -6.50 -17.81
CA ALA A 93 -12.33 -6.81 -18.42
C ALA A 93 -12.47 -6.83 -19.94
N PHE A 94 -11.63 -6.07 -20.63
CA PHE A 94 -11.53 -6.05 -22.09
C PHE A 94 -10.15 -6.59 -22.48
N ALA A 95 -10.10 -7.80 -23.04
CA ALA A 95 -8.86 -8.40 -23.54
C ALA A 95 -8.75 -8.22 -25.04
N ASN A 96 -7.63 -7.65 -25.49
CA ASN A 96 -7.41 -7.28 -26.88
C ASN A 96 -6.13 -7.94 -27.43
N PRO A 97 -6.05 -8.19 -28.74
CA PRO A 97 -4.81 -8.58 -29.37
C PRO A 97 -3.77 -7.47 -29.26
N LEU A 98 -2.53 -7.85 -28.97
CA LEU A 98 -1.37 -6.97 -28.92
C LEU A 98 -0.17 -7.68 -29.55
N ALA A 99 0.63 -6.99 -30.35
CA ALA A 99 1.87 -7.54 -30.90
C ALA A 99 2.96 -7.63 -29.81
N ASP A 100 3.87 -8.61 -29.93
CA ASP A 100 4.91 -8.87 -28.91
C ASP A 100 5.83 -7.67 -28.71
N GLU A 101 6.12 -6.96 -29.80
CA GLU A 101 7.01 -5.79 -29.80
C GLU A 101 6.39 -4.58 -29.09
N ASP A 102 5.07 -4.53 -28.98
CA ASP A 102 4.32 -3.43 -28.36
C ASP A 102 4.13 -3.63 -26.84
N ARG A 103 4.50 -4.80 -26.30
CA ARG A 103 4.39 -5.10 -24.87
C ARG A 103 5.53 -4.47 -24.08
N THR A 104 5.20 -3.51 -23.23
CA THR A 104 6.16 -2.87 -22.34
C THR A 104 5.67 -2.82 -20.90
N ASP A 105 6.62 -2.82 -19.97
CA ASP A 105 6.38 -2.66 -18.54
C ASP A 105 6.08 -1.21 -18.15
N ARG A 106 6.27 -0.30 -19.10
CA ARG A 106 6.13 1.12 -18.83
C ARG A 106 4.65 1.52 -18.81
N VAL A 107 4.34 2.37 -17.84
CA VAL A 107 3.08 3.09 -17.67
C VAL A 107 2.76 4.00 -18.89
N ILE A 108 3.67 4.12 -19.84
CA ILE A 108 3.55 5.01 -21.00
C ILE A 108 3.34 4.28 -22.33
N ALA A 109 3.04 2.97 -22.29
CA ALA A 109 2.68 2.25 -23.51
C ALA A 109 1.45 2.88 -24.18
N SER A 110 1.17 2.53 -25.44
CA SER A 110 -0.06 2.92 -26.14
C SER A 110 -1.08 1.79 -26.22
N ALA A 111 -0.69 0.56 -25.86
CA ALA A 111 -1.55 -0.61 -25.91
C ALA A 111 -1.15 -1.66 -24.84
N TRP A 112 -2.11 -2.49 -24.45
CA TRP A 112 -1.97 -3.53 -23.42
C TRP A 112 -2.82 -4.75 -23.78
N ASP A 113 -2.44 -5.91 -23.24
CA ASP A 113 -3.20 -7.16 -23.43
C ASP A 113 -4.63 -7.05 -22.87
N ALA A 114 -4.83 -6.26 -21.81
CA ALA A 114 -6.14 -6.02 -21.24
C ALA A 114 -6.29 -4.63 -20.60
N ALA A 115 -7.50 -4.08 -20.71
CA ALA A 115 -7.99 -2.92 -20.00
C ALA A 115 -9.14 -3.29 -19.07
N PHE A 116 -9.26 -2.61 -17.94
CA PHE A 116 -10.20 -2.95 -16.89
C PHE A 116 -10.89 -1.70 -16.35
N VAL A 117 -12.17 -1.85 -15.98
CA VAL A 117 -12.95 -0.82 -15.30
C VAL A 117 -13.68 -1.46 -14.13
N LEU A 118 -13.47 -0.97 -12.92
CA LEU A 118 -14.37 -1.26 -11.79
C LEU A 118 -15.56 -0.32 -11.87
N PHE A 119 -16.74 -0.89 -12.03
CA PHE A 119 -18.00 -0.21 -12.21
C PHE A 119 -18.82 -0.25 -10.91
N ASP A 120 -19.47 0.87 -10.58
CA ASP A 120 -20.41 1.04 -9.47
C ASP A 120 -21.78 0.47 -9.85
N GLY A 121 -22.05 -0.78 -9.46
CA GLY A 121 -23.25 -1.52 -9.80
C GLY A 121 -23.00 -2.69 -10.76
N ILE A 122 -24.08 -3.16 -11.38
CA ILE A 122 -24.06 -4.19 -12.44
C ILE A 122 -24.19 -3.47 -13.79
N PRO A 123 -23.22 -3.57 -14.70
CA PRO A 123 -23.24 -2.83 -15.95
C PRO A 123 -24.28 -3.38 -16.92
N SER A 124 -24.96 -2.50 -17.63
CA SER A 124 -25.77 -2.87 -18.80
C SER A 124 -24.88 -3.11 -20.02
N GLN A 125 -25.43 -3.72 -21.07
CA GLN A 125 -24.71 -3.88 -22.34
C GLN A 125 -24.27 -2.52 -22.92
N LYS A 126 -25.09 -1.47 -22.75
CA LYS A 126 -24.74 -0.11 -23.20
C LYS A 126 -23.51 0.44 -22.47
N ASP A 127 -23.39 0.16 -21.16
CA ASP A 127 -22.23 0.58 -20.37
C ASP A 127 -20.97 -0.16 -20.82
N ILE A 128 -21.09 -1.47 -21.08
CA ILE A 128 -20.01 -2.32 -21.60
C ILE A 128 -19.55 -1.82 -22.97
N ASP A 129 -20.47 -1.56 -23.90
CA ASP A 129 -20.16 -1.09 -25.25
C ASP A 129 -19.48 0.28 -25.23
N ARG A 130 -19.96 1.20 -24.37
CA ARG A 130 -19.30 2.50 -24.13
C ARG A 130 -17.88 2.27 -23.63
N LEU A 131 -17.72 1.57 -22.51
CA LEU A 131 -16.44 1.37 -21.84
C LEU A 131 -15.43 0.62 -22.69
N ARG A 132 -15.87 -0.30 -23.56
CA ARG A 132 -15.01 -0.99 -24.53
C ARG A 132 -14.25 -0.03 -25.42
N THR A 133 -14.89 1.08 -25.83
CA THR A 133 -14.27 2.11 -26.67
C THR A 133 -13.50 3.15 -25.87
N GLN A 134 -13.82 3.36 -24.59
CA GLN A 134 -13.27 4.46 -23.79
C GLN A 134 -12.09 4.01 -22.91
N ALA A 135 -12.17 2.84 -22.27
CA ALA A 135 -11.16 2.36 -21.34
C ALA A 135 -9.75 2.23 -21.97
N PRO A 136 -9.60 1.76 -23.23
CA PRO A 136 -8.29 1.72 -23.88
C PRO A 136 -7.67 3.11 -24.16
N LEU A 137 -8.48 4.16 -24.30
CA LEU A 137 -8.05 5.51 -24.70
C LEU A 137 -7.44 6.35 -23.54
N GLN A 138 -7.69 5.96 -22.28
CA GLN A 138 -7.12 6.59 -21.08
C GLN A 138 -7.32 8.10 -20.99
N GLU A 139 -6.27 8.91 -21.14
CA GLU A 139 -6.32 10.37 -21.09
C GLU A 139 -7.32 10.93 -22.11
N ALA A 140 -7.46 10.27 -23.27
CA ALA A 140 -8.40 10.64 -24.30
C ALA A 140 -9.79 10.00 -24.11
N GLY A 141 -9.92 9.03 -23.20
CA GLY A 141 -11.18 8.37 -22.87
C GLY A 141 -12.16 9.30 -22.13
N ARG A 142 -13.44 8.92 -22.16
CA ARG A 142 -14.52 9.60 -21.43
C ARG A 142 -15.23 8.62 -20.52
N PHE A 143 -15.24 8.96 -19.24
CA PHE A 143 -15.77 8.13 -18.18
C PHE A 143 -16.95 8.82 -17.50
N GLU A 144 -17.77 8.00 -16.85
CA GLU A 144 -18.95 8.42 -16.13
C GLU A 144 -18.76 8.23 -14.62
N ALA A 145 -19.70 8.78 -13.84
CA ALA A 145 -19.67 8.75 -12.39
C ALA A 145 -19.73 7.32 -11.78
N THR A 146 -20.11 6.33 -12.59
CA THR A 146 -20.15 4.90 -12.26
C THR A 146 -18.80 4.21 -12.47
N ASP A 147 -17.86 4.82 -13.20
CA ASP A 147 -16.60 4.20 -13.56
C ASP A 147 -15.59 4.58 -12.46
N LEU A 148 -15.39 3.69 -11.48
CA LEU A 148 -14.70 4.00 -10.22
C LEU A 148 -13.18 3.94 -10.35
N VAL A 149 -12.69 2.87 -10.94
CA VAL A 149 -11.26 2.57 -11.06
C VAL A 149 -11.01 2.07 -12.46
N ILE A 150 -9.93 2.51 -13.08
CA ILE A 150 -9.45 1.90 -14.32
C ILE A 150 -8.07 1.29 -14.11
N SER A 151 -7.82 0.20 -14.81
CA SER A 151 -6.54 -0.50 -14.77
C SER A 151 -6.21 -1.08 -16.14
N ARG A 152 -4.97 -1.47 -16.30
CA ARG A 152 -4.43 -2.04 -17.54
C ARG A 152 -3.32 -3.00 -17.18
N ALA A 153 -3.21 -4.08 -17.94
CA ALA A 153 -2.26 -5.12 -17.64
C ALA A 153 -1.75 -5.83 -18.89
N ASN A 154 -0.54 -6.35 -18.77
CA ASN A 154 0.09 -7.20 -19.76
C ASN A 154 0.29 -8.60 -19.18
N ARG A 155 0.15 -9.62 -20.03
CA ARG A 155 0.45 -11.01 -19.68
C ARG A 155 1.97 -11.14 -19.47
N SER A 156 2.36 -11.98 -18.52
CA SER A 156 3.74 -12.46 -18.39
C SER A 156 3.96 -13.53 -19.46
N LEU A 157 4.12 -13.12 -20.73
CA LEU A 157 3.98 -13.97 -21.92
C LEU A 157 4.63 -15.35 -21.78
N ARG A 158 5.93 -15.39 -21.44
CA ARG A 158 6.67 -16.66 -21.36
C ARG A 158 6.08 -17.61 -20.33
N LEU A 159 5.71 -17.11 -19.16
CA LEU A 159 5.12 -17.95 -18.11
C LEU A 159 3.66 -18.29 -18.43
N PHE A 160 2.91 -17.34 -18.97
CA PHE A 160 1.51 -17.53 -19.37
C PHE A 160 1.38 -18.64 -20.42
N GLU A 161 2.18 -18.58 -21.49
CA GLU A 161 2.20 -19.60 -22.54
C GLU A 161 2.64 -20.97 -22.01
N TYR A 162 3.70 -21.02 -21.19
CA TYR A 162 4.14 -22.26 -20.55
C TYR A 162 3.02 -22.94 -19.75
N VAL A 163 2.32 -22.18 -18.90
CA VAL A 163 1.23 -22.72 -18.09
C VAL A 163 0.05 -23.13 -18.97
N CYS A 164 -0.30 -22.30 -19.97
CA CYS A 164 -1.36 -22.62 -20.92
C CYS A 164 -1.09 -23.94 -21.64
N ASP A 165 0.15 -24.15 -22.08
CA ASP A 165 0.56 -25.35 -22.78
C ASP A 165 0.49 -26.59 -21.88
N CYS A 166 0.97 -26.51 -20.63
CA CYS A 166 0.80 -27.57 -19.63
C CYS A 166 -0.67 -27.94 -19.46
N LEU A 167 -1.53 -26.96 -19.22
CA LEU A 167 -2.96 -27.19 -18.99
C LEU A 167 -3.66 -27.78 -20.23
N SER A 168 -3.29 -27.33 -21.44
CA SER A 168 -3.85 -27.85 -22.70
C SER A 168 -3.54 -29.34 -22.93
N ARG A 169 -2.43 -29.84 -22.38
CA ARG A 169 -2.04 -31.26 -22.38
C ARG A 169 -2.62 -32.05 -21.21
N GLY A 170 -3.35 -31.40 -20.30
CA GLY A 170 -3.87 -32.05 -19.09
C GLY A 170 -2.87 -32.14 -17.94
N GLU A 171 -1.77 -31.37 -17.98
CA GLU A 171 -0.66 -31.39 -17.02
C GLU A 171 -0.69 -30.15 -16.10
N GLN A 172 -0.14 -30.25 -14.89
CA GLN A 172 0.11 -29.09 -14.02
C GLN A 172 1.51 -28.51 -14.29
N PRO A 173 1.69 -27.18 -14.21
CA PRO A 173 3.01 -26.56 -14.30
C PRO A 173 3.84 -26.81 -13.04
N GLU A 174 5.17 -26.70 -13.16
CA GLU A 174 6.07 -26.80 -12.01
C GLU A 174 5.92 -25.61 -11.06
N ALA A 175 5.70 -25.89 -9.77
CA ALA A 175 5.53 -24.86 -8.74
C ALA A 175 6.72 -23.90 -8.63
N THR A 176 7.94 -24.40 -8.80
CA THR A 176 9.17 -23.58 -8.72
C THR A 176 9.19 -22.48 -9.78
N LYS A 177 8.89 -22.82 -11.05
CA LYS A 177 8.80 -21.85 -12.16
C LYS A 177 7.72 -20.80 -11.94
N LEU A 178 6.58 -21.18 -11.36
CA LEU A 178 5.53 -20.21 -11.01
C LEU A 178 6.01 -19.21 -9.96
N ASN A 179 6.70 -19.68 -8.92
CA ASN A 179 7.13 -18.85 -7.80
C ASN A 179 8.30 -17.92 -8.13
N GLU A 180 9.13 -18.25 -9.12
CA GLU A 180 10.19 -17.36 -9.61
C GLU A 180 9.64 -16.03 -10.14
N VAL A 181 8.45 -16.04 -10.76
CA VAL A 181 7.80 -14.83 -11.28
C VAL A 181 6.68 -14.34 -10.35
N GLY A 182 5.87 -15.27 -9.82
CA GLY A 182 4.79 -15.00 -8.88
C GLY A 182 3.49 -14.46 -9.48
N TYR A 183 3.41 -14.22 -10.79
CA TYR A 183 2.20 -13.74 -11.46
C TYR A 183 2.15 -14.13 -12.95
N LEU A 184 0.94 -14.26 -13.50
CA LEU A 184 0.69 -14.51 -14.93
C LEU A 184 0.28 -13.25 -15.70
N MET A 185 -0.15 -12.22 -14.97
CA MET A 185 -0.53 -10.92 -15.51
C MET A 185 0.00 -9.84 -14.58
N ARG A 186 0.47 -8.73 -15.16
CA ARG A 186 0.99 -7.58 -14.43
C ARG A 186 0.27 -6.31 -14.83
N THR A 187 -0.28 -5.64 -13.83
CA THR A 187 -0.82 -4.29 -13.98
C THR A 187 0.31 -3.28 -14.17
N THR A 188 0.11 -2.34 -15.10
CA THR A 188 1.01 -1.19 -15.27
C THR A 188 0.51 0.04 -14.52
N ALA A 189 -0.79 0.13 -14.28
CA ALA A 189 -1.37 1.16 -13.43
C ALA A 189 -2.75 0.74 -12.91
N VAL A 190 -3.12 1.30 -11.76
CA VAL A 190 -4.46 1.24 -11.19
C VAL A 190 -4.80 2.67 -10.78
N TYR A 191 -5.77 3.28 -11.45
CA TYR A 191 -6.11 4.70 -11.28
C TYR A 191 -7.53 4.83 -10.72
N GLY A 192 -7.66 5.60 -9.65
CA GLY A 192 -8.93 6.00 -9.04
C GLY A 192 -8.97 7.52 -8.82
N ASN A 193 -9.96 7.97 -8.05
CA ASN A 193 -10.06 9.34 -7.55
C ASN A 193 -9.96 10.43 -8.63
N GLY A 194 -10.89 10.43 -9.59
CA GLY A 194 -11.00 11.52 -10.57
C GLY A 194 -9.97 11.49 -11.70
N LYS A 195 -8.93 10.65 -11.63
CA LYS A 195 -7.90 10.58 -12.68
C LYS A 195 -8.51 10.18 -14.03
N PHE A 196 -8.17 10.93 -15.08
CA PHE A 196 -8.75 10.80 -16.44
C PHE A 196 -10.26 11.05 -16.53
N GLY A 197 -10.86 11.67 -15.51
CA GLY A 197 -12.30 11.95 -15.49
C GLY A 197 -13.17 10.78 -15.02
N ILE A 198 -12.57 9.74 -14.42
CA ILE A 198 -13.30 8.68 -13.69
C ILE A 198 -13.94 9.24 -12.41
N SER A 199 -14.71 8.42 -11.70
CA SER A 199 -15.40 8.84 -10.48
C SER A 199 -14.46 9.42 -9.42
N ASP A 200 -14.84 10.56 -8.85
CA ASP A 200 -14.12 11.20 -7.74
C ASP A 200 -14.31 10.43 -6.43
N ARG A 201 -13.28 10.39 -5.57
CA ARG A 201 -13.34 9.67 -4.29
C ARG A 201 -14.49 10.15 -3.40
N SER A 202 -14.85 11.43 -3.45
CA SER A 202 -15.97 12.01 -2.68
C SER A 202 -17.30 11.26 -2.87
N ARG A 203 -17.52 10.61 -4.03
CA ARG A 203 -18.75 9.86 -4.33
C ARG A 203 -18.89 8.54 -3.59
N ILE A 204 -17.77 7.96 -3.19
CA ILE A 204 -17.71 6.65 -2.49
C ILE A 204 -17.15 6.79 -1.08
N ALA A 205 -16.71 7.99 -0.68
CA ALA A 205 -16.02 8.23 0.58
C ALA A 205 -16.84 7.90 1.83
N SER A 206 -18.15 8.08 1.76
CA SER A 206 -19.08 7.86 2.87
C SER A 206 -19.60 6.42 2.96
N ARG A 207 -19.23 5.54 2.02
CA ARG A 207 -19.69 4.15 2.04
C ARG A 207 -18.72 3.33 2.86
N VAL A 208 -19.23 2.57 3.82
CA VAL A 208 -18.41 1.85 4.79
C VAL A 208 -17.40 0.93 4.10
N GLU A 209 -17.79 0.26 3.02
CA GLU A 209 -16.96 -0.67 2.23
C GLU A 209 -15.83 -0.02 1.43
N THR A 210 -15.93 1.29 1.13
CA THR A 210 -14.91 2.03 0.36
C THR A 210 -14.28 3.18 1.14
N GLN A 211 -14.69 3.40 2.40
CA GLN A 211 -14.21 4.48 3.25
C GLN A 211 -12.72 4.33 3.58
N ASN A 212 -12.21 3.11 3.76
CA ASN A 212 -10.80 2.90 4.01
C ASN A 212 -9.96 3.17 2.75
N SER A 213 -8.67 3.43 2.98
CA SER A 213 -7.69 3.72 1.94
C SER A 213 -7.66 2.60 0.88
N PHE A 214 -7.75 3.01 -0.39
CA PHE A 214 -7.57 2.18 -1.60
C PHE A 214 -8.48 0.94 -1.76
N GLN A 215 -9.63 0.83 -1.06
CA GLN A 215 -10.43 -0.39 -1.10
C GLN A 215 -11.00 -0.73 -2.49
N ALA A 216 -11.44 0.28 -3.26
CA ALA A 216 -11.93 0.07 -4.63
C ALA A 216 -10.80 -0.41 -5.55
N GLU A 217 -9.60 0.16 -5.41
CA GLU A 217 -8.41 -0.24 -6.15
C GLU A 217 -7.96 -1.66 -5.79
N MET A 218 -8.00 -2.04 -4.50
CA MET A 218 -7.70 -3.40 -4.07
C MET A 218 -8.71 -4.41 -4.65
N LEU A 219 -10.01 -4.08 -4.65
CA LEU A 219 -11.05 -4.93 -5.25
C LEU A 219 -10.83 -5.11 -6.75
N THR A 220 -10.45 -4.03 -7.44
CA THR A 220 -10.09 -4.07 -8.86
C THR A 220 -8.97 -5.09 -9.11
N VAL A 221 -7.87 -5.00 -8.36
CA VAL A 221 -6.72 -5.89 -8.54
C VAL A 221 -7.05 -7.34 -8.17
N PHE A 222 -7.86 -7.57 -7.12
CA PHE A 222 -8.31 -8.91 -6.74
C PHE A 222 -9.16 -9.56 -7.86
N LEU A 223 -10.06 -8.81 -8.49
CA LEU A 223 -10.88 -9.31 -9.59
C LEU A 223 -10.06 -9.53 -10.87
N ILE A 224 -9.04 -8.71 -11.14
CA ILE A 224 -8.08 -8.94 -12.25
C ILE A 224 -7.33 -10.26 -12.06
N ARG A 225 -6.99 -10.61 -10.82
CA ARG A 225 -6.38 -11.92 -10.48
C ARG A 225 -7.27 -13.08 -10.92
N GLN A 226 -8.57 -13.01 -10.61
CA GLN A 226 -9.53 -14.04 -11.03
C GLN A 226 -9.65 -14.11 -12.56
N PHE A 227 -9.77 -12.95 -13.23
CA PHE A 227 -9.82 -12.90 -14.69
C PHE A 227 -8.61 -13.56 -15.34
N THR A 228 -7.42 -13.36 -14.78
CA THR A 228 -6.17 -13.93 -15.30
C THR A 228 -6.22 -15.46 -15.32
N PHE A 229 -6.75 -16.09 -14.26
CA PHE A 229 -6.88 -17.55 -14.20
C PHE A 229 -7.93 -18.06 -15.19
N ASP A 230 -9.10 -17.41 -15.24
CA ASP A 230 -10.17 -17.83 -16.14
C ASP A 230 -9.78 -17.68 -17.62
N GLN A 231 -9.07 -16.60 -17.97
CA GLN A 231 -8.56 -16.39 -19.33
C GLN A 231 -7.55 -17.48 -19.71
N LEU A 232 -6.60 -17.80 -18.83
CA LEU A 232 -5.62 -18.85 -19.05
C LEU A 232 -6.29 -20.21 -19.29
N GLU A 233 -7.24 -20.57 -18.44
CA GLU A 233 -7.93 -21.86 -18.51
C GLU A 233 -8.84 -21.96 -19.73
N HIS A 234 -9.48 -20.86 -20.14
CA HIS A 234 -10.25 -20.78 -21.38
C HIS A 234 -9.37 -21.04 -22.60
N ILE A 235 -8.22 -20.36 -22.72
CA ILE A 235 -7.29 -20.55 -23.84
C ILE A 235 -6.77 -21.99 -23.85
N ALA A 236 -6.37 -22.52 -22.70
CA ALA A 236 -5.91 -23.90 -22.58
C ALA A 236 -6.98 -24.90 -23.03
N ALA A 237 -8.25 -24.66 -22.68
CA ALA A 237 -9.37 -25.48 -23.11
C ALA A 237 -9.63 -25.40 -24.62
N CYS A 238 -9.51 -24.22 -25.23
CA CYS A 238 -9.63 -24.05 -26.68
C CYS A 238 -8.48 -24.73 -27.45
N ARG A 239 -7.27 -24.75 -26.88
CA ARG A 239 -6.09 -25.43 -27.49
C ARG A 239 -6.11 -26.95 -27.32
N ALA A 240 -6.83 -27.47 -26.33
CA ALA A 240 -6.78 -28.88 -25.99
C ALA A 240 -7.40 -29.75 -27.09
N GLY A 241 -6.63 -30.68 -27.64
CA GLY A 241 -7.13 -31.78 -28.47
C GLY A 241 -7.80 -32.92 -27.67
N GLY A 242 -7.99 -32.73 -26.36
CA GLY A 242 -8.47 -33.70 -25.39
C GLY A 242 -9.11 -33.02 -24.17
N LYS A 243 -8.99 -33.59 -22.96
CA LYS A 243 -9.52 -32.97 -21.74
C LYS A 243 -8.49 -32.02 -21.12
N PRO A 244 -8.68 -30.69 -21.15
CA PRO A 244 -7.75 -29.75 -20.51
C PRO A 244 -7.75 -29.93 -19.00
N ALA A 245 -6.61 -29.64 -18.37
CA ALA A 245 -6.51 -29.48 -16.92
C ALA A 245 -6.91 -28.05 -16.52
N VAL A 246 -7.35 -27.91 -15.27
CA VAL A 246 -7.57 -26.63 -14.58
C VAL A 246 -6.39 -26.43 -13.64
N LEU A 247 -5.91 -25.20 -13.47
CA LEU A 247 -4.76 -24.94 -12.60
C LEU A 247 -5.12 -25.27 -11.15
N ALA A 248 -4.28 -26.08 -10.48
CA ALA A 248 -4.54 -26.53 -9.13
C ALA A 248 -4.73 -25.34 -8.17
N PRO A 249 -5.71 -25.39 -7.23
CA PRO A 249 -5.97 -24.28 -6.31
C PRO A 249 -4.74 -23.81 -5.52
N SER A 250 -3.84 -24.73 -5.12
CA SER A 250 -2.58 -24.39 -4.44
C SER A 250 -1.64 -23.56 -5.32
N LEU A 251 -1.57 -23.87 -6.62
CA LEU A 251 -0.77 -23.12 -7.60
C LEU A 251 -1.43 -21.77 -7.94
N LYS A 252 -2.77 -21.71 -8.03
CA LYS A 252 -3.49 -20.43 -8.16
C LYS A 252 -3.21 -19.52 -6.96
N ARG A 253 -3.23 -20.07 -5.73
CA ARG A 253 -2.92 -19.31 -4.52
C ARG A 253 -1.50 -18.75 -4.53
N SER A 254 -0.51 -19.51 -4.99
CA SER A 254 0.88 -19.03 -5.06
C SER A 254 1.11 -17.94 -6.11
N LEU A 255 0.14 -17.66 -6.97
CA LEU A 255 0.16 -16.59 -7.96
C LEU A 255 -0.66 -15.39 -7.49
N GLY A 256 -0.10 -14.20 -7.65
CA GLY A 256 -0.81 -12.93 -7.49
C GLY A 256 -0.93 -12.16 -8.80
N ILE A 257 -1.09 -10.84 -8.69
CA ILE A 257 -1.01 -9.90 -9.79
C ILE A 257 0.25 -9.07 -9.66
N GLY A 258 1.09 -9.08 -10.69
CA GLY A 258 2.27 -8.24 -10.73
C GLY A 258 1.87 -6.76 -10.77
N ASN A 259 2.70 -5.91 -10.20
CA ASN A 259 2.61 -4.47 -10.39
C ASN A 259 4.01 -3.88 -10.54
N ALA A 260 4.17 -2.95 -11.49
CA ALA A 260 5.36 -2.12 -11.62
C ALA A 260 5.05 -0.75 -11.00
N THR A 261 5.62 -0.47 -9.83
CA THR A 261 5.39 0.78 -9.12
C THR A 261 6.57 1.71 -9.30
N GLY A 262 6.31 2.89 -9.89
CA GLY A 262 7.26 4.00 -9.97
C GLY A 262 6.95 5.12 -8.97
N LEU A 263 7.62 6.26 -9.18
CA LEU A 263 7.62 7.44 -8.30
C LEU A 263 6.25 8.08 -8.04
N GLY A 264 5.24 7.81 -8.86
CA GLY A 264 3.94 8.49 -8.77
C GLY A 264 3.25 8.36 -7.41
N MET A 265 3.63 7.35 -6.63
CA MET A 265 3.05 7.07 -5.32
C MET A 265 3.80 7.70 -4.14
N ALA A 266 5.03 8.18 -4.33
CA ALA A 266 5.83 8.74 -3.24
C ALA A 266 5.31 10.12 -2.77
N PRO A 267 5.04 11.11 -3.65
CA PRO A 267 4.49 12.40 -3.22
C PRO A 267 3.12 12.31 -2.54
N PHE A 268 2.35 11.25 -2.82
CA PHE A 268 1.09 11.00 -2.12
C PHE A 268 1.30 10.88 -0.61
N VAL A 269 2.33 10.16 -0.16
CA VAL A 269 2.63 9.95 1.26
C VAL A 269 2.94 11.28 1.94
N VAL A 270 3.72 12.14 1.27
CA VAL A 270 4.07 13.48 1.75
C VAL A 270 2.84 14.40 1.83
N SER A 271 1.97 14.34 0.82
CA SER A 271 0.82 15.23 0.68
C SER A 271 -0.37 14.89 1.58
N HIS A 272 -0.36 13.73 2.24
CA HIS A 272 -1.46 13.25 3.09
C HIS A 272 -0.97 12.94 4.52
N PRO A 273 -0.56 13.96 5.30
CA PRO A 273 0.01 13.76 6.63
C PRO A 273 -0.94 13.09 7.62
N GLU A 274 -2.25 13.32 7.51
CA GLU A 274 -3.25 12.64 8.34
C GLU A 274 -3.29 11.13 8.07
N LEU A 275 -3.32 10.71 6.79
CA LEU A 275 -3.30 9.29 6.43
C LEU A 275 -1.99 8.63 6.87
N LEU A 276 -0.86 9.30 6.62
CA LEU A 276 0.45 8.80 7.04
C LEU A 276 0.48 8.58 8.56
N HIS A 277 -0.05 9.54 9.31
CA HIS A 277 -0.17 9.39 10.75
C HIS A 277 -1.04 8.22 11.15
N HIS A 278 -2.23 8.07 10.57
CA HIS A 278 -3.14 6.96 10.87
C HIS A 278 -2.48 5.61 10.60
N TRP A 279 -1.75 5.47 9.50
CA TRP A 279 -1.03 4.24 9.15
C TRP A 279 0.03 3.88 10.20
N PHE A 280 0.91 4.82 10.54
CA PHE A 280 1.90 4.61 11.60
C PHE A 280 1.24 4.36 12.95
N HIS A 281 0.29 5.20 13.34
CA HIS A 281 -0.36 5.13 14.65
C HIS A 281 -1.06 3.79 14.85
N ALA A 282 -1.80 3.29 13.85
CA ALA A 282 -2.42 1.97 13.92
C ALA A 282 -1.37 0.86 14.06
N ARG A 283 -0.32 0.87 13.25
CA ARG A 283 0.73 -0.14 13.30
C ARG A 283 1.46 -0.15 14.65
N GLU A 284 1.87 1.01 15.13
CA GLU A 284 2.59 1.13 16.40
C GLU A 284 1.67 0.81 17.58
N SER A 285 0.38 1.14 17.50
CA SER A 285 -0.61 0.78 18.53
C SER A 285 -0.83 -0.72 18.61
N ALA A 286 -0.92 -1.41 17.47
CA ALA A 286 -1.00 -2.87 17.45
C ALA A 286 0.26 -3.50 18.07
N LEU A 287 1.45 -3.01 17.71
CA LEU A 287 2.71 -3.49 18.29
C LEU A 287 2.76 -3.26 19.81
N ALA A 288 2.39 -2.06 20.29
CA ALA A 288 2.42 -1.75 21.72
C ALA A 288 1.45 -2.61 22.52
N ARG A 289 0.26 -2.91 21.97
CA ARG A 289 -0.70 -3.85 22.57
C ARG A 289 -0.07 -5.24 22.76
N VAL A 290 0.62 -5.77 21.74
CA VAL A 290 1.29 -7.08 21.83
C VAL A 290 2.46 -7.05 22.83
N ARG A 291 3.29 -6.00 22.80
CA ARG A 291 4.42 -5.86 23.73
C ARG A 291 3.99 -5.73 25.19
N ALA A 292 2.82 -5.17 25.45
CA ALA A 292 2.29 -5.05 26.81
C ALA A 292 1.83 -6.38 27.42
N MET A 293 1.63 -7.43 26.60
CA MET A 293 1.11 -8.73 27.05
C MET A 293 2.06 -9.43 28.03
N LYS A 294 1.46 -10.20 28.94
CA LYS A 294 2.13 -11.08 29.91
C LYS A 294 1.48 -12.45 29.83
N ASP A 295 2.08 -13.42 30.53
CA ASP A 295 1.54 -14.79 30.63
C ASP A 295 1.34 -15.43 29.24
N ILE A 296 2.36 -15.31 28.39
CA ILE A 296 2.34 -15.80 27.00
C ILE A 296 2.17 -17.32 26.99
N SER A 297 1.15 -17.78 26.27
CA SER A 297 0.82 -19.21 26.23
C SER A 297 1.84 -20.01 25.40
N PRO A 298 2.04 -21.31 25.69
CA PRO A 298 2.84 -22.17 24.82
C PRO A 298 2.32 -22.25 23.37
N ASP A 299 1.01 -22.11 23.18
CA ASP A 299 0.39 -22.12 21.85
C ASP A 299 0.75 -20.86 21.06
N ASP A 300 0.86 -19.70 21.70
CA ASP A 300 1.32 -18.47 21.04
C ASP A 300 2.79 -18.57 20.63
N VAL A 301 3.64 -19.16 21.47
CA VAL A 301 5.05 -19.43 21.12
C VAL A 301 5.12 -20.40 19.94
N LYS A 302 4.28 -21.43 19.92
CA LYS A 302 4.18 -22.36 18.79
C LYS A 302 3.74 -21.63 17.52
N ARG A 303 2.72 -20.77 17.60
CA ARG A 303 2.28 -19.93 16.46
C ARG A 303 3.39 -19.01 15.98
N ALA A 304 4.17 -18.41 16.88
CA ALA A 304 5.32 -17.60 16.54
C ALA A 304 6.39 -18.41 15.78
N LEU A 305 6.67 -19.65 16.20
CA LEU A 305 7.59 -20.55 15.49
C LEU A 305 7.08 -20.93 14.09
N GLU A 306 5.79 -21.20 13.93
CA GLU A 306 5.18 -21.48 12.62
C GLU A 306 5.28 -20.28 11.67
N LEU A 307 4.98 -19.08 12.18
CA LEU A 307 5.09 -17.84 11.41
C LEU A 307 6.54 -17.49 11.08
N GLN A 308 7.47 -17.69 12.02
CA GLN A 308 8.91 -17.53 11.79
C GLN A 308 9.39 -18.47 10.70
N GLN A 309 8.98 -19.75 10.72
CA GLN A 309 9.36 -20.73 9.70
C GLN A 309 8.79 -20.36 8.32
N ARG A 310 7.53 -19.91 8.27
CA ARG A 310 6.92 -19.39 7.03
C ARG A 310 7.68 -18.19 6.50
N ALA A 311 8.03 -17.23 7.37
CA ALA A 311 8.81 -16.05 7.00
C ALA A 311 10.20 -16.43 6.49
N TYR A 312 10.89 -17.36 7.14
CA TYR A 312 12.20 -17.86 6.70
C TYR A 312 12.11 -18.46 5.30
N GLN A 313 11.13 -19.34 5.05
CA GLN A 313 10.92 -19.90 3.72
C GLN A 313 10.57 -18.82 2.69
N HIS A 314 9.69 -17.87 3.04
CA HIS A 314 9.31 -16.77 2.15
C HIS A 314 10.50 -15.92 1.72
N VAL A 315 11.38 -15.54 2.66
CA VAL A 315 12.60 -14.76 2.39
C VAL A 315 13.60 -15.59 1.59
N ASN A 316 13.73 -16.89 1.88
CA ASN A 316 14.59 -17.79 1.10
C ASN A 316 14.12 -17.93 -0.36
N GLU A 317 12.81 -17.83 -0.60
CA GLU A 317 12.18 -17.83 -1.92
C GLU A 317 12.07 -16.41 -2.53
N TRP A 318 12.58 -15.38 -1.87
CA TRP A 318 12.56 -14.02 -2.39
C TRP A 318 13.76 -13.78 -3.31
N ARG A 319 13.51 -13.90 -4.61
CA ARG A 319 14.48 -13.63 -5.67
C ARG A 319 14.40 -12.18 -6.14
N THR A 320 15.54 -11.53 -6.24
CA THR A 320 15.69 -10.22 -6.88
C THR A 320 17.07 -10.14 -7.53
N SER A 321 17.19 -9.33 -8.59
CA SER A 321 18.46 -9.07 -9.28
C SER A 321 19.29 -7.98 -8.61
N ASP A 322 18.73 -7.26 -7.64
CA ASP A 322 19.37 -6.14 -6.94
C ASP A 322 20.30 -6.64 -5.82
N GLU A 323 21.58 -6.25 -5.86
CA GLU A 323 22.62 -6.76 -4.96
C GLU A 323 22.41 -6.32 -3.50
N ASP A 324 21.97 -5.07 -3.28
CA ASP A 324 21.71 -4.54 -1.94
C ASP A 324 20.55 -5.29 -1.29
N TYR A 325 19.47 -5.53 -2.04
CA TYR A 325 18.34 -6.32 -1.55
C TYR A 325 18.70 -7.79 -1.33
N GLN A 326 19.58 -8.38 -2.15
CA GLN A 326 20.10 -9.73 -1.88
C GLN A 326 20.86 -9.78 -0.55
N GLN A 327 21.71 -8.79 -0.27
CA GLN A 327 22.44 -8.72 1.00
C GLN A 327 21.50 -8.51 2.20
N ARG A 328 20.49 -7.64 2.06
CA ARG A 328 19.42 -7.44 3.05
C ARG A 328 18.68 -8.74 3.34
N ASN A 329 18.29 -9.49 2.31
CA ASN A 329 17.62 -10.79 2.48
C ASN A 329 18.51 -11.81 3.19
N GLN A 330 19.82 -11.86 2.90
CA GLN A 330 20.76 -12.75 3.61
C GLN A 330 20.91 -12.39 5.09
N LYS A 331 20.94 -11.10 5.43
CA LYS A 331 20.93 -10.60 6.81
C LYS A 331 19.64 -11.02 7.52
N LEU A 332 18.50 -10.77 6.88
CA LEU A 332 17.19 -11.13 7.40
C LEU A 332 17.02 -12.63 7.67
N LEU A 333 17.60 -13.51 6.84
CA LEU A 333 17.61 -14.95 7.10
C LEU A 333 18.38 -15.31 8.39
N ARG A 334 19.47 -14.61 8.71
CA ARG A 334 20.19 -14.81 9.97
C ARG A 334 19.38 -14.33 11.16
N ASP A 335 18.78 -13.14 11.05
CA ASP A 335 17.91 -12.59 12.09
C ASP A 335 16.73 -13.55 12.39
N LEU A 336 16.15 -14.16 11.35
CA LEU A 336 15.08 -15.15 11.51
C LEU A 336 15.56 -16.44 12.20
N LEU A 337 16.78 -16.92 11.94
CA LEU A 337 17.34 -18.07 12.66
C LEU A 337 17.60 -17.74 14.13
N GLU A 338 18.08 -16.52 14.41
CA GLU A 338 18.29 -16.07 15.78
C GLU A 338 16.96 -15.90 16.52
N LEU A 339 15.92 -15.32 15.88
CA LEU A 339 14.57 -15.26 16.43
C LEU A 339 14.03 -16.66 16.77
N ARG A 340 14.22 -17.63 15.88
CA ARG A 340 13.82 -19.02 16.12
C ARG A 340 14.48 -19.57 17.38
N TYR A 341 15.79 -19.39 17.50
CA TYR A 341 16.53 -19.85 18.67
C TYR A 341 16.02 -19.19 19.96
N TRP A 342 15.72 -17.89 19.95
CA TRP A 342 15.16 -17.21 21.11
C TRP A 342 13.78 -17.74 21.51
N LEU A 343 12.92 -18.05 20.53
CA LEU A 343 11.60 -18.64 20.76
C LEU A 343 11.70 -20.07 21.32
N GLU A 344 12.61 -20.90 20.77
CA GLU A 344 12.85 -22.28 21.24
C GLU A 344 13.45 -22.32 22.65
N CYS A 345 14.22 -21.31 23.04
CA CYS A 345 14.86 -21.20 24.35
C CYS A 345 14.00 -20.46 25.39
N ALA A 346 12.83 -19.94 25.02
CA ALA A 346 11.97 -19.20 25.95
C ALA A 346 11.51 -20.10 27.10
N ASP A 347 11.86 -19.76 28.34
CA ASP A 347 11.49 -20.53 29.53
C ASP A 347 10.14 -20.08 30.14
N SER A 348 9.72 -20.74 31.23
CA SER A 348 8.46 -20.41 31.90
C SER A 348 8.45 -19.04 32.59
N GLU A 349 9.60 -18.56 33.07
CA GLU A 349 9.72 -17.26 33.72
C GLU A 349 9.59 -16.13 32.69
N GLN A 350 10.28 -16.28 31.56
CA GLN A 350 10.20 -15.34 30.45
C GLN A 350 8.78 -15.27 29.88
N ARG A 351 8.09 -16.41 29.75
CA ARG A 351 6.69 -16.47 29.32
C ARG A 351 5.71 -15.82 30.32
N ALA A 352 5.93 -15.98 31.62
CA ALA A 352 5.13 -15.31 32.65
C ALA A 352 5.35 -13.77 32.63
N GLY A 353 6.54 -13.34 32.21
CA GLY A 353 6.86 -11.93 31.98
C GLY A 353 6.34 -11.38 30.65
N GLN A 354 6.97 -10.30 30.17
CA GLN A 354 6.68 -9.67 28.88
C GLN A 354 7.60 -10.23 27.79
N LEU A 355 7.44 -11.51 27.44
CA LEU A 355 8.31 -12.19 26.47
C LEU A 355 8.45 -11.41 25.16
N TRP A 356 7.33 -10.94 24.59
CA TRP A 356 7.32 -10.20 23.33
C TRP A 356 8.07 -8.87 23.41
N ASP A 357 7.96 -8.15 24.51
CA ASP A 357 8.72 -6.93 24.72
C ASP A 357 10.22 -7.23 24.84
N ALA A 358 10.60 -8.26 25.60
CA ALA A 358 12.00 -8.66 25.77
C ALA A 358 12.64 -9.08 24.44
N LEU A 359 11.93 -9.88 23.62
CA LEU A 359 12.40 -10.25 22.27
C LEU A 359 12.54 -9.03 21.37
N PHE A 360 11.57 -8.12 21.41
CA PHE A 360 11.59 -6.93 20.58
C PHE A 360 12.73 -5.98 20.96
N GLN A 361 12.94 -5.73 22.25
CA GLN A 361 14.08 -4.93 22.73
C GLN A 361 15.42 -5.55 22.35
N ARG A 362 15.54 -6.88 22.42
CA ARG A 362 16.74 -7.60 22.00
C ARG A 362 16.98 -7.44 20.49
N ALA A 363 15.95 -7.63 19.67
CA ALA A 363 16.03 -7.40 18.23
C ALA A 363 16.41 -5.96 17.88
N GLU A 364 15.90 -4.97 18.62
CA GLU A 364 16.30 -3.57 18.41
C GLU A 364 17.80 -3.31 18.66
N ALA A 365 18.45 -4.14 19.48
CA ALA A 365 19.88 -4.05 19.78
C ALA A 365 20.77 -4.90 18.85
N SER A 366 20.23 -5.94 18.21
CA SER A 366 21.04 -6.93 17.46
C SER A 366 20.66 -7.13 15.99
N PHE A 367 19.44 -6.80 15.58
CA PHE A 367 18.98 -6.99 14.19
C PHE A 367 19.13 -5.71 13.38
N ASP A 368 19.29 -5.89 12.06
CA ASP A 368 19.14 -4.82 11.09
C ASP A 368 17.66 -4.37 11.00
N LEU A 369 17.39 -3.22 10.36
CA LEU A 369 16.04 -2.65 10.26
C LEU A 369 15.01 -3.63 9.67
N ASP A 370 15.37 -4.39 8.65
CA ASP A 370 14.47 -5.40 8.05
C ASP A 370 14.05 -6.47 9.08
N GLY A 371 14.99 -6.95 9.90
CA GLY A 371 14.71 -7.93 10.95
C GLY A 371 13.80 -7.36 12.04
N GLN A 372 14.05 -6.10 12.44
CA GLN A 372 13.22 -5.39 13.42
C GLN A 372 11.78 -5.18 12.91
N GLU A 373 11.62 -4.71 11.67
CA GLU A 373 10.31 -4.41 11.11
C GLU A 373 9.54 -5.67 10.70
N LEU A 374 10.22 -6.76 10.31
CA LEU A 374 9.59 -8.08 10.13
C LEU A 374 9.13 -8.68 11.47
N LEU A 375 9.94 -8.57 12.53
CA LEU A 375 9.53 -9.00 13.87
C LEU A 375 8.27 -8.25 14.34
N CYS A 376 8.19 -6.93 14.10
CA CYS A 376 6.98 -6.16 14.37
C CYS A 376 5.76 -6.76 13.65
N ALA A 377 5.89 -7.06 12.35
CA ALA A 377 4.81 -7.66 11.57
C ALA A 377 4.43 -9.07 12.07
N LEU A 378 5.41 -9.90 12.44
CA LEU A 378 5.21 -11.24 13.02
C LEU A 378 4.42 -11.17 14.32
N LEU A 379 4.82 -10.29 15.24
CA LEU A 379 4.15 -10.12 16.53
C LEU A 379 2.69 -9.67 16.37
N ILE A 380 2.42 -8.74 15.45
CA ILE A 380 1.06 -8.30 15.12
C ILE A 380 0.24 -9.44 14.49
N GLU A 381 0.86 -10.33 13.72
CA GLU A 381 0.16 -11.44 13.07
C GLU A 381 -0.28 -12.54 14.06
N ILE A 382 0.43 -12.73 15.17
CA ILE A 382 0.06 -13.73 16.20
C ILE A 382 -1.31 -13.42 16.81
N TYR A 383 -1.62 -12.13 17.01
CA TYR A 383 -2.78 -11.67 17.77
C TYR A 383 -3.69 -10.78 16.90
N PRO A 384 -4.67 -11.36 16.17
CA PRO A 384 -5.64 -10.61 15.40
C PRO A 384 -6.32 -9.46 16.17
N GLU A 385 -6.65 -9.71 17.44
CA GLU A 385 -7.29 -8.77 18.36
C GLU A 385 -6.45 -7.52 18.64
N ALA A 386 -5.11 -7.62 18.52
CA ALA A 386 -4.24 -6.46 18.71
C ALA A 386 -4.48 -5.39 17.63
N SER A 387 -4.98 -5.79 16.45
CA SER A 387 -5.26 -4.89 15.33
C SER A 387 -6.72 -4.41 15.28
N GLU A 388 -7.61 -4.93 16.13
CA GLU A 388 -9.04 -4.61 16.08
C GLU A 388 -9.32 -3.12 16.30
N GLY A 389 -10.23 -2.57 15.48
CA GLY A 389 -10.68 -1.18 15.46
C GLY A 389 -9.64 -0.16 14.95
N LEU A 390 -8.40 -0.58 14.69
CA LEU A 390 -7.34 0.35 14.30
C LEU A 390 -7.41 0.76 12.83
N ASP A 391 -8.10 0.00 11.99
CA ASP A 391 -8.30 0.34 10.58
C ASP A 391 -9.43 1.36 10.35
N GLU A 392 -10.30 1.60 11.35
CA GLU A 392 -11.39 2.58 11.25
C GLU A 392 -10.89 3.99 10.92
N MET A 393 -9.65 4.33 11.29
CA MET A 393 -9.01 5.61 11.00
C MET A 393 -8.35 5.69 9.62
N PHE A 394 -8.41 4.66 8.76
CA PHE A 394 -7.69 4.66 7.47
C PHE A 394 -8.37 5.50 6.38
N HIS A 395 -8.93 6.63 6.78
CA HIS A 395 -9.50 7.68 5.95
C HIS A 395 -9.04 9.05 6.46
N ALA A 396 -9.07 10.05 5.58
CA ALA A 396 -8.76 11.43 5.94
C ALA A 396 -10.05 12.26 6.01
N HIS A 397 -10.01 13.29 6.84
CA HIS A 397 -11.08 14.27 6.92
C HIS A 397 -10.83 15.42 5.94
N GLU A 398 -11.84 16.27 5.76
CA GLU A 398 -11.66 17.53 5.05
C GLU A 398 -10.56 18.37 5.73
N PRO A 399 -9.64 18.99 4.97
CA PRO A 399 -8.54 19.75 5.55
C PRO A 399 -9.05 20.91 6.42
N ASP A 400 -8.48 21.05 7.61
CA ASP A 400 -8.82 22.18 8.48
C ASP A 400 -8.39 23.53 7.88
N LEU A 401 -9.15 24.56 8.26
CA LEU A 401 -8.83 25.94 7.93
C LEU A 401 -7.58 26.38 8.67
N LEU A 402 -6.75 27.18 8.00
CA LEU A 402 -5.56 27.78 8.59
C LEU A 402 -5.96 28.78 9.67
N HIS A 403 -5.46 28.61 10.89
CA HIS A 403 -5.64 29.56 11.98
C HIS A 403 -4.57 30.66 11.86
N ILE A 404 -4.98 31.91 11.60
CA ILE A 404 -4.05 33.02 11.29
C ILE A 404 -3.92 34.06 12.41
N THR A 405 -4.54 33.81 13.56
CA THR A 405 -4.57 34.75 14.70
C THR A 405 -3.45 34.52 15.71
N GLU A 406 -2.71 33.41 15.61
CA GLU A 406 -1.53 33.13 16.44
C GLU A 406 -0.43 34.16 16.16
N THR A 407 0.44 34.43 17.13
CA THR A 407 1.61 35.30 16.91
C THR A 407 2.71 34.53 16.16
N VAL A 408 3.63 35.27 15.54
CA VAL A 408 4.86 34.71 14.97
C VAL A 408 5.63 33.92 16.04
N ARG A 409 5.76 34.45 17.27
CA ARG A 409 6.39 33.76 18.40
C ARG A 409 5.76 32.39 18.69
N ALA A 410 4.45 32.33 18.87
CA ALA A 410 3.75 31.07 19.17
C ALA A 410 3.86 30.07 18.01
N THR A 411 3.85 30.57 16.77
CA THR A 411 4.04 29.75 15.57
C THR A 411 5.43 29.14 15.53
N LEU A 412 6.46 29.95 15.81
CA LEU A 412 7.86 29.52 15.84
C LEU A 412 8.12 28.51 16.97
N GLU A 413 7.63 28.76 18.19
CA GLU A 413 7.75 27.82 19.32
C GLU A 413 7.16 26.44 18.98
N ARG A 414 6.01 26.40 18.30
CA ARG A 414 5.41 25.16 17.83
C ARG A 414 6.28 24.46 16.78
N LEU A 415 6.82 25.23 15.83
CA LEU A 415 7.67 24.69 14.77
C LEU A 415 9.01 24.18 15.30
N ASP A 416 9.61 24.82 16.29
CA ASP A 416 10.85 24.36 16.91
C ASP A 416 10.66 22.97 17.56
N GLY A 417 9.49 22.71 18.17
CA GLY A 417 9.15 21.39 18.69
C GLY A 417 8.86 20.33 17.60
N GLN A 418 8.33 20.72 16.44
CA GLN A 418 7.91 19.79 15.37
C GLN A 418 9.02 19.50 14.35
N TYR A 419 9.84 20.51 14.07
CA TYR A 419 10.82 20.55 12.99
C TYR A 419 12.22 20.93 13.49
N GLY A 420 12.48 20.94 14.80
CA GLY A 420 13.84 21.16 15.32
C GLY A 420 14.88 20.18 14.75
N TRP A 421 14.47 18.98 14.35
CA TRP A 421 15.33 18.00 13.70
C TRP A 421 15.88 18.47 12.33
N THR A 422 15.30 19.50 11.71
CA THR A 422 15.86 20.07 10.47
C THR A 422 17.14 20.87 10.73
N ASP A 423 17.43 21.23 11.97
CA ASP A 423 18.64 21.98 12.35
C ASP A 423 19.91 21.13 12.18
N ASP A 424 19.77 19.81 12.11
CA ASP A 424 20.87 18.86 11.84
C ASP A 424 21.24 18.77 10.35
N ILE A 425 20.52 19.48 9.46
CA ILE A 425 20.69 19.42 8.01
C ILE A 425 21.21 20.77 7.48
N ASP A 426 22.39 20.76 6.86
CA ASP A 426 22.94 21.95 6.21
C ASP A 426 22.37 22.12 4.79
N PHE A 427 21.25 22.85 4.68
CA PHE A 427 20.65 23.17 3.38
C PHE A 427 21.44 24.18 2.54
N SER A 428 22.61 24.65 2.98
CA SER A 428 23.53 25.40 2.12
C SER A 428 24.45 24.51 1.29
N ALA A 429 24.57 23.23 1.68
CA ALA A 429 25.35 22.24 0.94
C ALA A 429 24.60 21.73 -0.30
N ASP A 430 25.34 21.51 -1.40
CA ASP A 430 24.78 21.03 -2.66
C ASP A 430 24.22 19.60 -2.51
N GLU A 431 24.87 18.75 -1.72
CA GLU A 431 24.45 17.38 -1.46
C GLU A 431 23.10 17.31 -0.74
N GLN A 432 22.76 18.32 0.06
CA GLN A 432 21.46 18.43 0.75
C GLN A 432 20.35 19.01 -0.14
N ASN A 433 20.69 19.45 -1.35
CA ASN A 433 19.76 19.97 -2.35
C ASN A 433 19.93 19.30 -3.72
N ALA A 434 20.55 18.11 -3.76
CA ALA A 434 20.97 17.45 -4.98
C ALA A 434 19.81 17.14 -5.94
N HIS A 435 18.61 16.91 -5.40
CA HIS A 435 17.43 16.51 -6.16
C HIS A 435 16.28 17.51 -6.08
N PHE A 436 15.30 17.36 -6.96
CA PHE A 436 14.01 18.04 -6.90
C PHE A 436 12.92 17.13 -7.47
N TRP A 437 11.71 17.27 -6.97
CA TRP A 437 10.54 16.54 -7.47
C TRP A 437 9.71 17.44 -8.37
N TYR A 438 9.20 16.91 -9.47
CA TYR A 438 8.34 17.67 -10.39
C TYR A 438 7.29 16.78 -11.04
N VAL A 439 6.23 17.36 -11.59
CA VAL A 439 5.26 16.64 -12.42
C VAL A 439 5.60 16.88 -13.88
N SER A 440 5.83 15.80 -14.63
CA SER A 440 6.07 15.93 -16.08
C SER A 440 4.78 16.31 -16.81
N GLU A 441 4.81 17.36 -17.64
CA GLU A 441 3.67 17.77 -18.47
C GLU A 441 3.21 16.65 -19.41
N ASN A 442 4.17 15.99 -20.08
CA ASN A 442 3.89 14.94 -21.06
C ASN A 442 3.21 13.71 -20.46
N LYS A 443 3.44 13.42 -19.18
CA LYS A 443 3.07 12.15 -18.53
C LYS A 443 2.18 12.30 -17.29
N LEU A 444 1.97 13.53 -16.80
CA LEU A 444 1.20 13.85 -15.60
C LEU A 444 1.55 12.96 -14.41
N GLU A 445 2.84 12.64 -14.27
CA GLU A 445 3.38 11.77 -13.24
C GLU A 445 4.59 12.41 -12.56
N PRO A 446 4.72 12.24 -11.24
CA PRO A 446 5.90 12.63 -10.49
C PRO A 446 7.20 12.05 -11.05
N ARG A 447 8.23 12.88 -11.04
CA ARG A 447 9.61 12.61 -11.42
C ARG A 447 10.55 13.11 -10.33
N PHE A 448 11.76 12.57 -10.35
CA PHE A 448 12.83 12.90 -9.42
C PHE A 448 14.06 13.27 -10.25
N GLY A 449 14.33 14.57 -10.34
CA GLY A 449 15.40 15.14 -11.16
C GLY A 449 16.60 15.55 -10.33
N ARG A 450 17.76 15.66 -10.98
CA ARG A 450 19.00 16.17 -10.38
C ARG A 450 19.16 17.66 -10.61
N ARG A 451 19.24 18.45 -9.53
CA ARG A 451 19.14 19.92 -9.57
C ARG A 451 20.23 20.59 -10.41
N VAL A 452 21.45 20.04 -10.39
CA VAL A 452 22.60 20.58 -11.13
C VAL A 452 22.62 20.12 -12.60
N GLU A 453 22.10 18.93 -12.88
CA GLU A 453 22.18 18.30 -14.20
C GLU A 453 20.96 18.58 -15.08
N GLU A 454 19.79 18.80 -14.48
CA GLU A 454 18.50 18.88 -15.17
C GLU A 454 17.85 20.25 -14.98
N SER A 455 17.26 20.78 -16.06
CA SER A 455 16.36 21.92 -16.00
C SER A 455 15.02 21.55 -15.34
N GLY A 456 14.31 22.52 -14.76
CA GLY A 456 12.96 22.33 -14.20
C GLY A 456 12.89 22.38 -12.68
N ALA A 457 13.99 22.68 -11.99
CA ALA A 457 14.01 22.92 -10.55
C ALA A 457 13.12 24.11 -10.13
N ASP A 458 12.82 25.03 -11.06
CA ASP A 458 11.84 26.11 -10.89
C ASP A 458 10.38 25.63 -10.86
N GLN A 459 10.11 24.41 -11.33
CA GLN A 459 8.81 23.73 -11.31
C GLN A 459 8.73 22.68 -10.20
N GLU A 460 9.55 22.83 -9.15
CA GLU A 460 9.62 21.91 -8.02
C GLU A 460 8.26 21.81 -7.28
N MET A 461 7.84 20.58 -7.00
CA MET A 461 6.69 20.27 -6.18
C MET A 461 6.97 20.60 -4.70
N PRO A 462 5.94 20.94 -3.90
CA PRO A 462 6.09 21.24 -2.48
C PRO A 462 6.26 19.96 -1.64
N VAL A 463 7.34 19.21 -1.88
CA VAL A 463 7.68 17.97 -1.18
C VAL A 463 9.02 18.04 -0.47
N ALA A 464 9.81 19.09 -0.69
CA ALA A 464 11.04 19.39 0.04
C ALA A 464 10.75 19.94 1.45
N ILE A 465 9.85 19.28 2.19
CA ILE A 465 9.25 19.80 3.43
C ILE A 465 10.30 20.14 4.48
N ALA A 466 11.38 19.35 4.60
CA ALA A 466 12.47 19.62 5.54
C ALA A 466 13.14 20.98 5.25
N ARG A 467 13.55 21.21 4.00
CA ARG A 467 14.15 22.48 3.54
C ARG A 467 13.17 23.63 3.69
N ASP A 468 11.94 23.43 3.22
CA ASP A 468 10.94 24.49 3.16
C ASP A 468 10.51 24.92 4.58
N MET A 469 10.42 23.99 5.53
CA MET A 469 10.16 24.29 6.94
C MET A 469 11.34 24.96 7.64
N ALA A 470 12.59 24.60 7.30
CA ALA A 470 13.76 25.30 7.80
C ALA A 470 13.76 26.77 7.34
N ALA A 471 13.50 27.01 6.05
CA ALA A 471 13.36 28.37 5.51
C ALA A 471 12.21 29.15 6.15
N PHE A 472 11.08 28.50 6.42
CA PHE A 472 9.95 29.12 7.12
C PHE A 472 10.30 29.51 8.56
N ARG A 473 11.00 28.64 9.31
CA ARG A 473 11.47 28.94 10.67
C ARG A 473 12.43 30.13 10.67
N GLU A 474 13.35 30.21 9.73
CA GLU A 474 14.26 31.35 9.58
C GLU A 474 13.52 32.66 9.29
N ALA A 475 12.55 32.64 8.37
CA ALA A 475 11.74 33.81 8.07
C ALA A 475 10.95 34.32 9.29
N LEU A 476 10.39 33.40 10.10
CA LEU A 476 9.73 33.73 11.36
C LEU A 476 10.71 34.32 12.39
N ARG A 477 11.94 33.79 12.50
CA ARG A 477 12.99 34.31 13.39
C ARG A 477 13.40 35.74 13.04
N GLY A 478 13.42 36.07 11.74
CA GLY A 478 13.74 37.40 11.24
C GLY A 478 12.59 38.43 11.32
N SER A 479 11.41 38.02 11.81
CA SER A 479 10.18 38.80 11.81
C SER A 479 9.82 39.34 13.20
N ASP A 480 8.93 40.34 13.28
CA ASP A 480 8.40 40.81 14.57
C ASP A 480 7.70 39.64 15.29
N PRO A 481 8.15 39.22 16.50
CA PRO A 481 7.59 38.07 17.20
C PRO A 481 6.15 38.29 17.67
N ASP A 482 5.72 39.53 17.85
CA ASP A 482 4.41 39.86 18.41
C ASP A 482 3.37 40.19 17.32
N GLN A 483 3.81 40.28 16.04
CA GLN A 483 2.87 40.37 14.93
C GLN A 483 2.07 39.07 14.76
N SER A 484 0.84 39.19 14.25
CA SER A 484 0.03 38.02 13.93
C SER A 484 0.55 37.26 12.71
N LEU A 485 0.36 35.94 12.69
CA LEU A 485 0.65 35.07 11.56
C LEU A 485 -0.09 35.53 10.29
N ARG A 486 -1.26 36.17 10.42
CA ARG A 486 -1.97 36.82 9.31
C ARG A 486 -1.11 37.87 8.61
N VAL A 487 -0.49 38.79 9.36
CA VAL A 487 0.33 39.88 8.80
C VAL A 487 1.57 39.28 8.15
N PHE A 488 2.26 38.38 8.86
CA PHE A 488 3.40 37.64 8.32
C PHE A 488 3.06 36.94 6.99
N LEU A 489 1.94 36.21 6.91
CA LEU A 489 1.55 35.49 5.68
C LEU A 489 1.01 36.40 4.56
N GLN A 490 0.70 37.67 4.85
CA GLN A 490 0.45 38.66 3.79
C GLN A 490 1.75 39.13 3.15
N GLU A 491 2.83 39.20 3.93
CA GLU A 491 4.18 39.56 3.47
C GLU A 491 4.88 38.37 2.79
N TYR A 492 4.69 37.16 3.32
CA TYR A 492 5.31 35.91 2.87
C TYR A 492 4.26 34.83 2.51
N PRO A 493 3.48 35.03 1.43
CA PRO A 493 2.38 34.13 1.06
C PRO A 493 2.82 32.70 0.72
N GLU A 494 4.07 32.49 0.31
CA GLU A 494 4.67 31.18 0.00
C GLU A 494 4.59 30.20 1.18
N PHE A 495 4.69 30.69 2.42
CA PHE A 495 4.68 29.86 3.63
C PHE A 495 3.28 29.45 4.09
N ARG A 496 2.20 29.88 3.41
CA ARG A 496 0.82 29.59 3.81
C ARG A 496 0.53 28.09 3.92
N HIS A 497 1.05 27.29 3.00
CA HIS A 497 0.84 25.85 2.98
C HIS A 497 1.59 25.13 4.11
N LEU A 498 2.80 25.60 4.44
CA LEU A 498 3.60 25.12 5.56
C LEU A 498 2.97 25.47 6.91
N ALA A 499 2.50 26.70 7.07
CA ALA A 499 1.76 27.11 8.27
C ALA A 499 0.56 26.19 8.53
N ARG A 500 -0.20 25.85 7.47
CA ARG A 500 -1.33 24.90 7.57
C ARG A 500 -0.85 23.51 7.93
N ARG A 501 0.16 22.99 7.22
CA ARG A 501 0.74 21.66 7.47
C ARG A 501 1.18 21.52 8.93
N ALA A 502 1.87 22.50 9.47
CA ALA A 502 2.41 22.44 10.81
C ALA A 502 1.30 22.51 11.91
N GLN A 503 0.21 23.25 11.65
CA GLN A 503 -0.99 23.22 12.50
C GLN A 503 -1.69 21.86 12.48
N VAL A 504 -1.76 21.22 11.30
CA VAL A 504 -2.28 19.85 11.14
C VAL A 504 -1.43 18.87 11.96
N LEU A 505 -0.10 18.88 11.81
CA LEU A 505 0.80 17.99 12.55
C LEU A 505 0.75 18.12 14.07
N GLY A 506 0.24 19.22 14.61
CA GLY A 506 -0.01 19.36 16.05
C GLY A 506 -0.96 18.30 16.62
N ARG A 507 -1.77 17.65 15.77
CA ARG A 507 -2.65 16.52 16.12
C ARG A 507 -2.17 15.17 15.58
N TYR A 508 -1.30 15.19 14.57
CA TYR A 508 -0.88 14.02 13.80
C TYR A 508 0.66 13.85 13.85
N PRO A 509 1.25 13.45 14.99
CA PRO A 509 2.71 13.47 15.21
C PRO A 509 3.52 12.51 14.33
N TYR A 510 2.87 11.50 13.74
CA TYR A 510 3.48 10.58 12.76
C TYR A 510 3.26 11.03 11.30
N GLY A 511 2.69 12.21 11.08
CA GLY A 511 2.28 12.68 9.75
C GLY A 511 3.40 13.28 8.90
N GLU A 512 4.66 13.17 9.33
CA GLU A 512 5.80 13.76 8.66
C GLU A 512 6.92 12.74 8.45
N ILE A 513 7.51 12.73 7.25
CA ILE A 513 8.76 11.99 7.01
C ILE A 513 9.91 12.83 7.53
N ARG A 514 10.67 12.30 8.48
CA ARG A 514 11.72 13.03 9.21
C ARG A 514 13.10 12.84 8.59
N ASP A 515 13.16 13.07 7.28
CA ASP A 515 14.36 12.99 6.45
C ASP A 515 14.31 13.99 5.30
N ASN A 516 15.47 14.24 4.69
CA ASN A 516 15.59 15.13 3.55
C ASN A 516 15.24 14.40 2.24
N LEU A 517 14.06 14.69 1.70
CA LEU A 517 13.56 14.04 0.47
C LEU A 517 14.22 14.55 -0.83
N ILE A 518 15.18 15.46 -0.73
CA ILE A 518 15.92 16.03 -1.85
C ILE A 518 17.45 15.92 -1.70
N ALA A 519 17.93 15.25 -0.65
CA ALA A 519 19.36 14.96 -0.48
C ALA A 519 19.88 13.99 -1.55
N GLU A 520 21.20 13.93 -1.72
CA GLU A 520 21.89 13.04 -2.65
C GLU A 520 21.63 11.55 -2.35
N ASP A 521 21.56 11.19 -1.07
CA ASP A 521 21.34 9.82 -0.59
C ASP A 521 19.85 9.45 -0.43
N CYS A 522 18.93 10.36 -0.75
CA CYS A 522 17.50 10.08 -0.68
C CYS A 522 17.10 8.94 -1.63
N SER A 523 16.48 7.90 -1.08
CA SER A 523 15.92 6.77 -1.82
C SER A 523 14.39 6.87 -1.92
N PRO A 524 13.82 7.26 -3.08
CA PRO A 524 12.38 7.19 -3.32
C PRO A 524 11.77 5.81 -3.09
N LEU A 525 12.56 4.74 -3.29
CA LEU A 525 12.10 3.37 -3.08
C LEU A 525 11.67 3.10 -1.65
N ASP A 526 12.25 3.79 -0.67
CA ASP A 526 11.90 3.57 0.74
C ASP A 526 10.49 4.07 1.06
N ILE A 527 10.10 5.21 0.49
CA ILE A 527 8.73 5.74 0.56
C ILE A 527 7.76 4.77 -0.14
N LEU A 528 8.15 4.28 -1.33
CA LEU A 528 7.33 3.34 -2.09
C LEU A 528 7.15 2.04 -1.30
N ARG A 529 8.22 1.47 -0.76
CA ARG A 529 8.17 0.23 0.01
C ARG A 529 7.28 0.36 1.24
N PHE A 530 7.36 1.46 1.97
CA PHE A 530 6.45 1.72 3.08
C PHE A 530 4.99 1.67 2.64
N LYS A 531 4.61 2.45 1.62
CA LYS A 531 3.23 2.48 1.12
C LYS A 531 2.78 1.12 0.58
N LEU A 532 3.63 0.43 -0.16
CA LEU A 532 3.33 -0.86 -0.77
C LEU A 532 3.24 -1.99 0.28
N SER A 533 3.96 -1.87 1.41
CA SER A 533 3.75 -2.78 2.54
C SER A 533 2.37 -2.58 3.16
N PHE A 534 1.88 -1.33 3.27
CA PHE A 534 0.48 -1.05 3.64
C PHE A 534 -0.53 -1.52 2.60
N PHE A 535 -0.18 -1.61 1.31
CA PHE A 535 -1.04 -2.31 0.36
C PHE A 535 -1.11 -3.80 0.71
N GLY A 536 0.01 -4.40 1.11
CA GLY A 536 0.14 -5.82 1.45
C GLY A 536 1.26 -6.55 0.72
N ALA A 537 2.13 -5.82 0.01
CA ALA A 537 3.26 -6.40 -0.72
C ALA A 537 4.40 -6.78 0.22
N ALA A 538 4.92 -7.99 0.09
CA ALA A 538 6.01 -8.53 0.91
C ALA A 538 7.35 -8.68 0.17
N LYS A 539 7.32 -9.06 -1.12
CA LYS A 539 8.51 -9.19 -1.97
C LYS A 539 8.63 -7.96 -2.87
N PHE A 540 9.82 -7.35 -2.84
CA PHE A 540 10.20 -6.21 -3.67
C PHE A 540 11.36 -6.60 -4.58
N ASP A 541 11.27 -6.25 -5.85
CA ASP A 541 12.28 -6.51 -6.85
C ASP A 541 12.62 -5.18 -7.55
N PRO A 542 13.50 -4.36 -6.94
CA PRO A 542 13.96 -3.11 -7.53
C PRO A 542 14.57 -3.35 -8.91
N LYS A 543 14.27 -2.44 -9.84
CA LYS A 543 14.85 -2.45 -11.20
C LYS A 543 15.67 -1.21 -11.51
N SER A 544 15.60 -0.22 -10.64
CA SER A 544 16.47 0.95 -10.54
C SER A 544 16.18 1.63 -9.20
N SER A 545 16.89 2.72 -8.89
CA SER A 545 16.62 3.57 -7.72
C SER A 545 15.26 4.29 -7.72
N LEU A 546 14.47 4.19 -8.80
CA LEU A 546 13.22 4.96 -8.95
C LEU A 546 11.96 4.10 -9.07
N TRP A 547 12.09 2.78 -9.25
CA TRP A 547 10.93 1.90 -9.37
C TRP A 547 11.24 0.44 -9.00
N THR A 548 10.20 -0.25 -8.56
CA THR A 548 10.27 -1.65 -8.10
C THR A 548 9.10 -2.47 -8.63
N ARG A 549 9.31 -3.78 -8.76
CA ARG A 549 8.23 -4.74 -9.03
C ARG A 549 7.79 -5.39 -7.72
N ILE A 550 6.48 -5.57 -7.61
CA ILE A 550 5.84 -6.31 -6.52
C ILE A 550 4.79 -7.27 -7.06
N THR A 551 4.32 -8.17 -6.20
CA THR A 551 3.18 -9.05 -6.47
C THR A 551 2.10 -8.81 -5.42
N MET A 552 0.90 -8.45 -5.85
CA MET A 552 -0.27 -8.23 -5.01
C MET A 552 -1.12 -9.51 -4.91
N PHE A 553 -1.77 -9.75 -3.76
CA PHE A 553 -2.61 -10.92 -3.50
C PHE A 553 -1.93 -12.29 -3.69
N GLN A 554 -0.59 -12.35 -3.62
CA GLN A 554 0.12 -13.63 -3.60
C GLN A 554 -0.16 -14.35 -2.27
N GLY A 555 -0.62 -15.60 -2.35
CA GLY A 555 -1.07 -16.40 -1.21
C GLY A 555 -2.56 -16.28 -0.91
N ALA A 556 -3.20 -15.18 -1.32
CA ALA A 556 -4.59 -14.88 -0.98
C ALA A 556 -5.57 -15.96 -1.44
N PRO A 557 -6.68 -16.18 -0.71
CA PRO A 557 -7.74 -17.11 -1.11
C PRO A 557 -8.25 -16.81 -2.52
N LEU A 558 -8.76 -17.85 -3.18
CA LEU A 558 -9.49 -17.68 -4.43
C LEU A 558 -10.86 -17.05 -4.17
N MET A 559 -11.47 -16.54 -5.23
CA MET A 559 -12.82 -15.98 -5.18
C MET A 559 -13.85 -16.96 -4.57
N SER A 560 -13.67 -18.26 -4.80
CA SER A 560 -14.50 -19.34 -4.27
C SER A 560 -14.13 -19.81 -2.85
N GLU A 561 -13.11 -19.22 -2.23
CA GLU A 561 -12.55 -19.65 -0.94
C GLU A 561 -12.66 -18.57 0.14
N LEU A 562 -13.43 -17.51 -0.11
CA LEU A 562 -13.60 -16.38 0.83
C LEU A 562 -14.35 -16.75 2.10
N ASP A 563 -15.14 -17.82 2.08
CA ASP A 563 -15.89 -18.34 3.22
C ASP A 563 -15.04 -19.24 4.15
N GLN A 564 -13.79 -19.49 3.79
CA GLN A 564 -12.93 -20.40 4.52
C GLN A 564 -12.40 -19.75 5.82
N PRO A 565 -12.30 -20.49 6.94
CA PRO A 565 -11.77 -19.95 8.21
C PRO A 565 -10.35 -19.40 8.13
N TRP A 566 -9.55 -19.88 7.16
CA TRP A 566 -8.18 -19.44 6.91
C TRP A 566 -8.08 -18.30 5.87
N ALA A 567 -9.19 -17.73 5.40
CA ALA A 567 -9.21 -16.72 4.33
C ALA A 567 -8.36 -15.46 4.65
N ASP A 568 -8.02 -15.23 5.92
CA ASP A 568 -7.12 -14.16 6.37
C ASP A 568 -5.76 -14.67 6.89
N ASP A 569 -5.43 -15.97 6.79
CA ASP A 569 -4.09 -16.54 7.10
C ASP A 569 -3.32 -16.93 5.83
N TRP A 570 -2.99 -15.93 5.02
CA TRP A 570 -2.23 -16.11 3.77
C TRP A 570 -0.96 -15.27 3.67
N TRP A 571 -0.64 -14.55 4.75
CA TRP A 571 0.53 -13.67 4.84
C TRP A 571 1.84 -14.44 4.65
N LEU A 572 2.78 -13.81 3.92
CA LEU A 572 4.08 -14.37 3.51
C LEU A 572 3.95 -15.72 2.78
N SER A 573 3.26 -15.69 1.62
CA SER A 573 3.09 -16.87 0.75
C SER A 573 4.41 -17.56 0.46
N VAL A 574 4.38 -18.90 0.51
CA VAL A 574 5.50 -19.77 0.14
C VAL A 574 5.09 -20.68 -1.02
N ALA A 575 6.07 -21.22 -1.73
CA ALA A 575 5.85 -22.19 -2.79
C ALA A 575 5.11 -23.43 -2.24
N PRO A 576 4.09 -23.95 -2.95
CA PRO A 576 3.44 -25.19 -2.54
C PRO A 576 4.44 -26.34 -2.62
N GLN A 577 4.59 -27.06 -1.51
CA GLN A 577 5.45 -28.24 -1.43
C GLN A 577 4.67 -29.44 -1.98
N ASN A 578 5.11 -29.99 -3.12
CA ASN A 578 4.48 -31.05 -3.91
C ASN A 578 3.12 -30.65 -4.53
N ALA A 579 3.12 -30.35 -5.83
CA ALA A 579 1.93 -30.26 -6.66
C ALA A 579 1.80 -31.51 -7.54
#